data_AF-Q0ZQI7-F1
#
_entry.id   AF-Q0ZQI7-F1
#
_cell.length_a   1.000
_cell.length_b   1.000
_cell.length_c   1.000
_cell.angle_alpha   90.00
_cell.angle_beta   90.00
_cell.angle_gamma   90.00
#
_symmetry.space_group_name_H-M   'P 1'
#
loop_
_entity.id
_entity.type
_entity.pdbx_description
1 polymer ?
#
loop_
_entity_poly.entity_id
_entity_poly.type
_entity_poly.pdbx_seq_one_letter_code
_entity_poly.pdbx_strand_id
1 'polypeptide(L)'
;PIYVVDLRQESHGYLDGIPVSWYGERDWANLGKSQHEALADERHRLHAALHKTVYIAPLGKHKLPEGGEVRRVQKVQTEQEVAEAAGMRYFRIAATDHVWPTPENIDRFLAFYRTLPQDAWLHFHCEAGVGRTTAFMVMTDMLKNPSVSLKDILYRQHEIGGFYYGEFPIKTKDKDSWKTKYYREKIVMIEQFYNYVQEN
;
A
#
# COMPACT_ATOMS: atom_id res chain seq x y z
N PRO A 1 19.18 9.03 3.18
CA PRO A 1 18.82 7.64 3.58
C PRO A 1 17.67 7.08 2.73
N ILE A 2 17.62 5.78 2.46
CA ILE A 2 16.55 5.15 1.68
C ILE A 2 15.53 4.50 2.62
N TYR A 3 14.24 4.79 2.43
CA TYR A 3 13.13 4.21 3.16
C TYR A 3 12.31 3.29 2.26
N VAL A 4 12.04 2.07 2.72
CA VAL A 4 10.89 1.28 2.28
C VAL A 4 9.67 1.81 3.03
N VAL A 5 8.74 2.40 2.30
CA VAL A 5 7.46 2.88 2.82
C VAL A 5 6.37 1.90 2.42
N ASP A 6 6.08 1.00 3.34
CA ASP A 6 5.10 -0.06 3.19
C ASP A 6 3.69 0.49 3.45
N LEU A 7 2.84 0.41 2.42
CA LEU A 7 1.48 0.96 2.42
C LEU A 7 0.39 -0.11 2.63
N ARG A 8 0.76 -1.30 3.11
CA ARG A 8 -0.12 -2.48 3.12
C ARG A 8 -0.85 -2.61 4.45
N GLN A 9 -2.18 -2.66 4.43
CA GLN A 9 -2.95 -2.96 5.65
C GLN A 9 -3.06 -4.47 5.89
N GLU A 10 -3.14 -5.24 4.82
CA GLU A 10 -3.15 -6.69 4.84
C GLU A 10 -1.90 -7.24 5.52
N SER A 11 -2.10 -8.24 6.38
CA SER A 11 -1.02 -8.95 7.06
C SER A 11 -0.15 -9.66 6.04
N HIS A 12 1.15 -9.38 6.03
CA HIS A 12 2.09 -9.96 5.08
C HIS A 12 3.47 -10.16 5.68
N GLY A 13 4.34 -10.86 4.95
CA GLY A 13 5.72 -11.09 5.31
C GLY A 13 6.34 -12.16 4.42
N TYR A 14 7.36 -12.85 4.94
CA TYR A 14 8.13 -13.82 4.17
C TYR A 14 8.14 -15.17 4.88
N LEU A 15 7.74 -16.22 4.16
CA LEU A 15 7.84 -17.62 4.60
C LEU A 15 8.91 -18.30 3.76
N ASP A 16 10.00 -18.74 4.39
CA ASP A 16 11.19 -19.27 3.71
C ASP A 16 11.75 -18.32 2.61
N GLY A 17 11.60 -17.00 2.80
CA GLY A 17 12.00 -15.98 1.83
C GLY A 17 10.98 -15.71 0.71
N ILE A 18 9.85 -16.42 0.69
CA ILE A 18 8.76 -16.21 -0.27
C ILE A 18 7.84 -15.12 0.28
N PRO A 19 7.62 -13.99 -0.44
CA PRO A 19 6.68 -12.96 -0.01
C PRO A 19 5.25 -13.50 -0.08
N VAL A 20 4.49 -13.34 1.00
CA VAL A 20 3.10 -13.79 1.11
C VAL A 20 2.25 -12.75 1.84
N SER A 21 0.94 -12.78 1.60
CA SER A 21 -0.06 -12.05 2.36
C SER A 21 -1.22 -12.97 2.77
N TRP A 22 -1.85 -12.66 3.90
CA TRP A 22 -3.08 -13.34 4.33
C TRP A 22 -4.28 -12.70 3.63
N TYR A 23 -4.47 -13.12 2.38
CA TYR A 23 -5.52 -12.59 1.52
C TYR A 23 -6.93 -12.99 1.99
N GLY A 24 -7.81 -11.99 2.07
CA GLY A 24 -9.27 -12.15 2.13
C GLY A 24 -9.91 -11.54 0.89
N GLU A 25 -11.22 -11.73 0.68
CA GLU A 25 -11.89 -11.12 -0.48
C GLU A 25 -11.58 -9.61 -0.56
N ARG A 26 -11.21 -9.15 -1.78
CA ARG A 26 -10.82 -7.75 -2.07
C ARG A 26 -9.55 -7.27 -1.35
N ASP A 27 -8.74 -8.19 -0.82
CA ASP A 27 -7.57 -7.89 0.00
C ASP A 27 -7.92 -7.14 1.30
N TRP A 28 -9.12 -7.42 1.85
CA TRP A 28 -9.68 -6.70 3.00
C TRP A 28 -9.66 -7.51 4.31
N ALA A 29 -8.72 -8.44 4.47
CA ALA A 29 -8.60 -9.27 5.68
C ALA A 29 -8.42 -8.46 6.98
N ASN A 30 -7.89 -7.24 6.88
CA ASN A 30 -7.70 -6.30 7.98
C ASN A 30 -8.57 -5.04 7.92
N LEU A 31 -9.59 -5.03 7.06
CA LEU A 31 -10.52 -3.90 6.98
C LEU A 31 -11.14 -3.60 8.35
N GLY A 32 -11.11 -2.32 8.74
CA GLY A 32 -11.69 -1.83 9.99
C GLY A 32 -10.79 -1.99 11.23
N LYS A 33 -9.66 -2.69 11.11
CA LYS A 33 -8.66 -2.74 12.19
C LYS A 33 -7.87 -1.42 12.23
N SER A 34 -7.53 -0.98 13.44
CA SER A 34 -6.47 0.01 13.62
C SER A 34 -5.12 -0.54 13.12
N GLN A 35 -4.16 0.35 12.85
CA GLN A 35 -2.81 -0.09 12.47
C GLN A 35 -2.19 -0.99 13.56
N HIS A 36 -2.44 -0.72 14.84
CA HIS A 36 -1.94 -1.56 15.93
C HIS A 36 -2.48 -2.98 15.85
N GLU A 37 -3.79 -3.13 15.64
CA GLU A 37 -4.45 -4.44 15.54
C GLU A 37 -4.04 -5.19 14.25
N ALA A 38 -3.88 -4.49 13.13
CA ALA A 38 -3.40 -5.09 11.88
C ALA A 38 -1.98 -5.64 12.03
N LEU A 39 -1.06 -4.89 12.65
CA LEU A 39 0.31 -5.35 12.91
C LEU A 39 0.38 -6.46 13.97
N ALA A 40 -0.56 -6.49 14.92
CA ALA A 40 -0.67 -7.58 15.89
C ALA A 40 -1.14 -8.88 15.22
N ASP A 41 -2.14 -8.80 14.33
CA ASP A 41 -2.60 -9.93 13.51
C ASP A 41 -1.47 -10.45 12.62
N GLU A 42 -0.74 -9.56 11.94
CA GLU A 42 0.42 -9.91 11.09
C GLU A 42 1.49 -10.68 11.86
N ARG A 43 1.92 -10.14 13.01
CA ARG A 43 2.93 -10.78 13.86
C ARG A 43 2.50 -12.15 14.35
N HIS A 44 1.24 -12.27 14.79
CA HIS A 44 0.69 -13.53 15.27
C HIS A 44 0.65 -14.58 14.15
N ARG A 45 0.17 -14.22 12.96
CA ARG A 45 0.07 -15.11 11.80
C ARG A 45 1.43 -15.59 11.31
N LEU A 46 2.39 -14.67 11.17
CA LEU A 46 3.75 -15.01 10.80
C LEU A 46 4.37 -15.97 11.82
N HIS A 47 4.29 -15.66 13.11
CA HIS A 47 4.83 -16.53 14.16
C HIS A 47 4.16 -17.92 14.15
N ALA A 48 2.83 -17.96 14.01
CA ALA A 48 2.08 -19.21 13.97
C ALA A 48 2.42 -20.09 12.76
N ALA A 49 2.92 -19.52 11.66
CA ALA A 49 3.35 -20.27 10.49
C ALA A 49 4.68 -21.01 10.69
N LEU A 50 5.53 -20.58 11.64
CA LEU A 50 6.83 -21.20 11.87
C LEU A 50 6.69 -22.68 12.25
N HIS A 51 7.43 -23.55 11.54
CA HIS A 51 7.40 -25.01 11.72
C HIS A 51 6.04 -25.67 11.47
N LYS A 52 5.13 -24.97 10.78
CA LYS A 52 3.84 -25.50 10.33
C LYS A 52 3.83 -25.74 8.83
N THR A 53 2.94 -26.63 8.41
CA THR A 53 2.63 -26.82 7.00
C THR A 53 1.69 -25.70 6.54
N VAL A 54 2.07 -25.01 5.47
CA VAL A 54 1.29 -23.92 4.87
C VAL A 54 1.01 -24.23 3.41
N TYR A 55 -0.07 -23.65 2.89
CA TYR A 55 -0.38 -23.62 1.47
C TYR A 55 -0.22 -22.18 0.98
N ILE A 56 0.65 -21.97 -0.01
CA ILE A 56 0.94 -20.67 -0.61
C ILE A 56 0.57 -20.77 -2.08
N ALA A 57 -0.27 -19.85 -2.57
CA ALA A 57 -0.73 -19.89 -3.95
C ALA A 57 -0.93 -18.49 -4.53
N PRO A 58 -0.70 -18.32 -5.84
CA PRO A 58 -1.17 -17.14 -6.54
C PRO A 58 -2.70 -17.17 -6.69
N LEU A 59 -3.30 -15.99 -6.86
CA LEU A 59 -4.71 -15.88 -7.16
C LEU A 59 -4.95 -15.94 -8.67
N GLY A 60 -5.79 -16.88 -9.10
CA GLY A 60 -6.17 -17.08 -10.48
C GLY A 60 -7.59 -16.60 -10.79
N LYS A 61 -8.37 -17.46 -11.46
CA LYS A 61 -9.76 -17.14 -11.83
C LYS A 61 -10.60 -16.77 -10.60
N HIS A 62 -11.43 -15.75 -10.76
CA HIS A 62 -12.31 -15.21 -9.71
C HIS A 62 -11.59 -14.77 -8.42
N LYS A 63 -10.28 -14.49 -8.47
CA LYS A 63 -9.47 -14.14 -7.29
C LYS A 63 -9.47 -15.24 -6.22
N LEU A 64 -9.56 -16.50 -6.66
CA LEU A 64 -9.39 -17.68 -5.82
C LEU A 64 -7.99 -18.29 -6.02
N PRO A 65 -7.46 -19.03 -5.03
CA PRO A 65 -6.19 -19.75 -5.18
C PRO A 65 -6.19 -20.68 -6.40
N GLU A 66 -5.15 -20.61 -7.22
CA GLU A 66 -4.98 -21.47 -8.40
C GLU A 66 -3.53 -21.97 -8.48
N GLY A 67 -3.33 -23.29 -8.34
CA GLY A 67 -1.98 -23.87 -8.25
C GLY A 67 -1.33 -23.63 -6.89
N GLY A 68 -0.03 -23.29 -6.88
CA GLY A 68 0.74 -23.02 -5.67
C GLY A 68 1.54 -24.20 -5.14
N GLU A 69 2.04 -24.06 -3.92
CA GLU A 69 2.87 -25.05 -3.23
C GLU A 69 2.44 -25.26 -1.78
N VAL A 70 2.71 -26.47 -1.27
CA VAL A 70 2.56 -26.81 0.14
C VAL A 70 3.94 -27.12 0.70
N ARG A 71 4.29 -26.48 1.81
CA ARG A 71 5.60 -26.64 2.44
C ARG A 71 5.54 -26.53 3.95
N ARG A 72 6.52 -27.09 4.64
CA ARG A 72 6.72 -26.88 6.08
C ARG A 72 7.71 -25.76 6.31
N VAL A 73 7.24 -24.63 6.84
CA VAL A 73 8.04 -23.40 6.99
C VAL A 73 9.19 -23.61 7.97
N GLN A 74 10.40 -23.19 7.60
CA GLN A 74 11.59 -23.22 8.45
C GLN A 74 12.05 -21.82 8.87
N LYS A 75 11.73 -20.79 8.09
CA LYS A 75 12.08 -19.40 8.37
C LYS A 75 10.87 -18.49 8.17
N VAL A 76 10.71 -17.53 9.07
CA VAL A 76 9.69 -16.48 8.98
C VAL A 76 10.39 -15.14 9.14
N GLN A 77 10.02 -14.15 8.33
CA GLN A 77 10.49 -12.78 8.46
C GLN A 77 9.35 -11.79 8.23
N THR A 78 9.37 -10.69 8.96
CA THR A 78 8.61 -9.47 8.66
C THR A 78 9.24 -8.72 7.50
N GLU A 79 8.50 -7.82 6.88
CA GLU A 79 9.07 -6.95 5.84
C GLU A 79 10.08 -5.95 6.42
N GLN A 80 9.89 -5.52 7.67
CA GLN A 80 10.88 -4.71 8.38
C GLN A 80 12.25 -5.38 8.43
N GLU A 81 12.31 -6.65 8.83
CA GLU A 81 13.57 -7.42 8.89
C GLU A 81 14.23 -7.56 7.51
N VAL A 82 13.43 -7.72 6.45
CA VAL A 82 13.94 -7.82 5.07
C VAL A 82 14.44 -6.46 4.57
N ALA A 83 13.75 -5.37 4.85
CA ALA A 83 14.17 -4.02 4.49
C ALA A 83 15.48 -3.63 5.22
N GLU A 84 15.57 -3.90 6.51
CA GLU A 84 16.78 -3.65 7.32
C GLU A 84 17.97 -4.49 6.83
N ALA A 85 17.75 -5.77 6.50
CA ALA A 85 18.78 -6.63 5.92
C ALA A 85 19.27 -6.14 4.54
N ALA A 86 18.44 -5.40 3.80
CA ALA A 86 18.79 -4.74 2.55
C ALA A 86 19.46 -3.36 2.73
N GLY A 87 19.69 -2.92 3.97
CA GLY A 87 20.28 -1.61 4.27
C GLY A 87 19.32 -0.43 4.13
N MET A 88 18.01 -0.70 4.07
CA MET A 88 16.97 0.31 3.98
C MET A 88 16.31 0.54 5.35
N ARG A 89 15.84 1.77 5.58
CA ARG A 89 14.96 2.07 6.72
C ARG A 89 13.54 1.60 6.38
N TYR A 90 12.75 1.28 7.40
CA TYR A 90 11.38 0.81 7.21
C TYR A 90 10.37 1.76 7.85
N PHE A 91 9.27 2.04 7.16
CA PHE A 91 8.14 2.78 7.71
C PHE A 91 6.81 2.20 7.21
N ARG A 92 5.93 1.83 8.14
CA ARG A 92 4.63 1.20 7.84
C ARG A 92 3.46 2.17 7.96
N ILE A 93 2.60 2.18 6.96
CA ILE A 93 1.27 2.81 6.93
C ILE A 93 0.24 1.75 6.50
N ALA A 94 -0.66 1.37 7.40
CA ALA A 94 -1.64 0.31 7.13
C ALA A 94 -2.85 0.84 6.31
N ALA A 95 -2.64 1.09 5.01
CA ALA A 95 -3.69 1.58 4.10
C ALA A 95 -4.42 0.42 3.39
N THR A 96 -5.75 0.43 3.50
CA THR A 96 -6.65 -0.58 2.93
C THR A 96 -6.56 -0.62 1.40
N ASP A 97 -6.56 -1.80 0.78
CA ASP A 97 -6.51 -1.88 -0.67
C ASP A 97 -7.75 -1.28 -1.36
N HIS A 98 -7.56 -0.81 -2.59
CA HIS A 98 -8.57 -0.26 -3.51
C HIS A 98 -9.20 1.11 -3.16
N VAL A 99 -9.19 1.51 -1.89
CA VAL A 99 -9.85 2.73 -1.38
C VAL A 99 -8.87 3.89 -1.16
N TRP A 100 -9.39 5.08 -0.83
CA TRP A 100 -8.56 6.22 -0.44
C TRP A 100 -7.91 5.96 0.94
N PRO A 101 -6.63 6.36 1.18
CA PRO A 101 -6.02 6.27 2.51
C PRO A 101 -6.83 7.04 3.56
N THR A 102 -6.97 6.49 4.76
CA THR A 102 -7.77 7.13 5.81
C THR A 102 -7.08 8.40 6.34
N PRO A 103 -7.81 9.29 7.04
CA PRO A 103 -7.17 10.43 7.71
C PRO A 103 -6.01 10.01 8.62
N GLU A 104 -6.15 8.92 9.36
CA GLU A 104 -5.08 8.38 10.23
C GLU A 104 -3.85 7.93 9.43
N ASN A 105 -4.05 7.39 8.22
CA ASN A 105 -2.94 7.05 7.32
C ASN A 105 -2.21 8.31 6.85
N ILE A 106 -2.95 9.34 6.46
CA ILE A 106 -2.40 10.59 5.94
C ILE A 106 -1.70 11.38 7.05
N ASP A 107 -2.31 11.52 8.23
CA ASP A 107 -1.69 12.20 9.38
C ASP A 107 -0.38 11.53 9.79
N ARG A 108 -0.38 10.19 9.85
CA ARG A 108 0.83 9.42 10.12
C ARG A 108 1.91 9.66 9.05
N PHE A 109 1.53 9.73 7.78
CA PHE A 109 2.45 10.03 6.69
C PHE A 109 3.01 11.43 6.78
N LEU A 110 2.18 12.45 6.99
CA LEU A 110 2.61 13.84 7.11
C LEU A 110 3.55 14.04 8.29
N ALA A 111 3.26 13.41 9.43
CA ALA A 111 4.15 13.42 10.59
C ALA A 111 5.50 12.79 10.27
N PHE A 112 5.53 11.65 9.58
CA PHE A 112 6.75 11.01 9.11
C PHE A 112 7.52 11.90 8.13
N TYR A 113 6.84 12.44 7.12
CA TYR A 113 7.44 13.27 6.07
C TYR A 113 8.17 14.49 6.65
N ARG A 114 7.60 15.15 7.66
CA ARG A 114 8.22 16.29 8.37
C ARG A 114 9.53 15.95 9.10
N THR A 115 9.80 14.67 9.38
CA THR A 115 11.04 14.24 10.07
C THR A 115 12.16 13.83 9.12
N LEU A 116 11.90 13.81 7.81
CA LEU A 116 12.85 13.33 6.83
C LEU A 116 14.02 14.31 6.66
N PRO A 117 15.27 13.82 6.58
CA PRO A 117 16.37 14.65 6.10
C PRO A 117 16.14 15.01 4.62
N GLN A 118 16.75 16.11 4.19
CA GLN A 118 16.56 16.66 2.84
C GLN A 118 16.89 15.67 1.71
N ASP A 119 17.85 14.77 1.95
CA ASP A 119 18.35 13.74 1.02
C ASP A 119 17.66 12.37 1.17
N ALA A 120 16.52 12.31 1.88
CA ALA A 120 15.75 11.07 2.00
C ALA A 120 15.17 10.64 0.64
N TRP A 121 15.28 9.34 0.36
CA TRP A 121 14.60 8.68 -0.75
C TRP A 121 13.47 7.80 -0.21
N LEU A 122 12.26 7.95 -0.76
CA LEU A 122 11.09 7.18 -0.37
C LEU A 122 10.76 6.17 -1.47
N HIS A 123 10.93 4.89 -1.17
CA HIS A 123 10.48 3.78 -2.02
C HIS A 123 9.12 3.29 -1.49
N PHE A 124 8.04 3.80 -2.09
CA PHE A 124 6.69 3.38 -1.78
C PHE A 124 6.37 2.07 -2.49
N HIS A 125 5.68 1.17 -1.80
CA HIS A 125 5.05 0.02 -2.45
C HIS A 125 3.73 -0.36 -1.75
N CYS A 126 2.94 -1.15 -2.44
CA CYS A 126 1.80 -1.88 -1.91
C CYS A 126 1.82 -3.28 -2.54
N GLU A 127 0.69 -3.98 -2.65
CA GLU A 127 0.68 -5.29 -3.34
C GLU A 127 1.06 -5.16 -4.83
N ALA A 128 0.40 -4.25 -5.57
CA ALA A 128 0.53 -4.17 -7.03
C ALA A 128 1.34 -2.97 -7.55
N GLY A 129 1.78 -2.05 -6.68
CA GLY A 129 2.46 -0.82 -7.11
C GLY A 129 1.57 0.22 -7.81
N VAL A 130 0.24 0.08 -7.78
CA VAL A 130 -0.69 0.95 -8.53
C VAL A 130 -1.42 1.95 -7.62
N GLY A 131 -2.53 1.55 -6.99
CA GLY A 131 -3.45 2.47 -6.32
C GLY A 131 -2.83 3.18 -5.12
N ARG A 132 -2.55 2.44 -4.05
CA ARG A 132 -1.96 2.98 -2.80
C ARG A 132 -0.61 3.64 -3.07
N THR A 133 0.27 2.94 -3.80
CA THR A 133 1.61 3.43 -4.17
C THR A 133 1.53 4.80 -4.85
N THR A 134 0.73 4.92 -5.92
CA THR A 134 0.65 6.20 -6.63
C THR A 134 -0.01 7.29 -5.79
N ALA A 135 -0.95 6.98 -4.91
CA ALA A 135 -1.55 8.00 -4.02
C ALA A 135 -0.49 8.68 -3.16
N PHE A 136 0.37 7.90 -2.50
CA PHE A 136 1.42 8.46 -1.65
C PHE A 136 2.55 9.13 -2.44
N MET A 137 2.86 8.64 -3.65
CA MET A 137 3.77 9.34 -4.55
C MET A 137 3.22 10.72 -4.96
N VAL A 138 1.94 10.78 -5.35
CA VAL A 138 1.25 12.03 -5.68
C VAL A 138 1.19 12.98 -4.48
N MET A 139 0.82 12.50 -3.28
CA MET A 139 0.81 13.32 -2.07
C MET A 139 2.20 13.88 -1.74
N THR A 140 3.25 13.05 -1.84
CA THR A 140 4.65 13.49 -1.66
C THR A 140 5.02 14.57 -2.66
N ASP A 141 4.59 14.40 -3.91
CA ASP A 141 4.92 15.31 -4.99
C ASP A 141 4.27 16.69 -4.81
N MET A 142 3.02 16.72 -4.35
CA MET A 142 2.32 17.95 -3.98
C MET A 142 3.01 18.67 -2.82
N LEU A 143 3.35 17.93 -1.75
CA LEU A 143 4.02 18.49 -0.56
C LEU A 143 5.40 19.06 -0.88
N LYS A 144 6.16 18.39 -1.75
CA LYS A 144 7.53 18.80 -2.08
C LYS A 144 7.59 19.88 -3.16
N ASN A 145 6.58 19.94 -4.04
CA ASN A 145 6.54 20.84 -5.19
C ASN A 145 5.23 21.63 -5.25
N PRO A 146 4.90 22.44 -4.21
CA PRO A 146 3.58 23.06 -4.08
C PRO A 146 3.28 24.12 -5.17
N SER A 147 4.29 24.61 -5.88
CA SER A 147 4.10 25.54 -7.01
C SER A 147 3.68 24.86 -8.32
N VAL A 148 3.69 23.52 -8.38
CA VAL A 148 3.35 22.76 -9.59
C VAL A 148 1.83 22.54 -9.63
N SER A 149 1.23 22.72 -10.81
CA SER A 149 -0.22 22.58 -10.96
C SER A 149 -0.69 21.15 -10.65
N LEU A 150 -1.90 21.02 -10.11
CA LEU A 150 -2.53 19.71 -9.90
C LEU A 150 -2.47 18.84 -11.16
N LYS A 151 -2.76 19.42 -12.32
CA LYS A 151 -2.70 18.71 -13.61
C LYS A 151 -1.31 18.12 -13.84
N ASP A 152 -0.25 18.90 -13.71
CA ASP A 152 1.11 18.44 -14.00
C ASP A 152 1.55 17.35 -13.02
N ILE A 153 1.16 17.45 -11.74
CA ILE A 153 1.39 16.38 -10.75
C ILE A 153 0.73 15.07 -11.20
N LEU A 154 -0.56 15.11 -11.54
CA LEU A 154 -1.32 13.90 -11.90
C LEU A 154 -0.83 13.28 -13.21
N TYR A 155 -0.48 14.09 -14.20
CA TYR A 155 0.07 13.62 -15.46
C TYR A 155 1.45 13.00 -15.26
N ARG A 156 2.39 13.71 -14.63
CA ARG A 156 3.76 13.20 -14.51
C ARG A 156 3.86 11.93 -13.66
N GLN A 157 3.06 11.82 -12.60
CA GLN A 157 3.01 10.61 -11.77
C GLN A 157 2.41 9.41 -12.53
N HIS A 158 1.45 9.66 -13.42
CA HIS A 158 0.93 8.64 -14.31
C HIS A 158 1.94 8.24 -15.39
N GLU A 159 2.58 9.21 -16.04
CA GLU A 159 3.49 9.01 -17.18
C GLU A 159 4.79 8.27 -16.80
N ILE A 160 5.21 8.34 -15.54
CA ILE A 160 6.32 7.52 -15.01
C ILE A 160 5.89 6.10 -14.61
N GLY A 161 4.63 5.72 -14.85
CA GLY A 161 4.12 4.36 -14.65
C GLY A 161 3.06 4.20 -13.54
N GLY A 162 2.65 5.29 -12.89
CA GLY A 162 1.63 5.28 -11.84
C GLY A 162 0.18 5.28 -12.35
N PHE A 163 -0.77 5.25 -11.42
CA PHE A 163 -2.20 5.44 -11.67
C PHE A 163 -2.54 6.92 -11.93
N TYR A 164 -3.41 7.20 -12.91
CA TYR A 164 -3.95 8.54 -13.13
C TYR A 164 -5.09 8.84 -12.16
N TYR A 165 -4.87 9.78 -11.24
CA TYR A 165 -5.81 10.13 -10.16
C TYR A 165 -6.79 11.27 -10.50
N GLY A 166 -6.73 11.86 -11.70
CA GLY A 166 -7.69 12.87 -12.15
C GLY A 166 -8.99 12.27 -12.68
N GLU A 167 -9.90 13.11 -13.15
CA GLU A 167 -11.16 12.64 -13.78
C GLU A 167 -10.91 11.84 -15.07
N PHE A 168 -11.56 10.68 -15.18
CA PHE A 168 -11.54 9.83 -16.38
C PHE A 168 -12.87 9.04 -16.52
N PRO A 169 -13.22 8.53 -17.70
CA PRO A 169 -14.42 7.73 -17.89
C PRO A 169 -14.29 6.36 -17.22
N ILE A 170 -14.66 6.27 -15.94
CA ILE A 170 -14.61 5.03 -15.15
C ILE A 170 -15.48 3.95 -15.79
N LYS A 171 -14.86 2.82 -16.14
CA LYS A 171 -15.54 1.62 -16.65
C LYS A 171 -15.02 0.40 -15.90
N THR A 172 -15.94 -0.42 -15.41
CA THR A 172 -15.65 -1.65 -14.68
C THR A 172 -16.41 -2.81 -15.30
N LYS A 173 -15.86 -4.03 -15.22
CA LYS A 173 -16.65 -5.25 -15.48
C LYS A 173 -17.73 -5.38 -14.40
N ASP A 174 -18.83 -6.09 -14.68
CA ASP A 174 -19.96 -6.23 -13.72
C ASP A 174 -19.51 -6.74 -12.35
N LYS A 175 -18.63 -7.74 -12.32
CA LYS A 175 -18.04 -8.30 -11.09
C LYS A 175 -17.14 -7.32 -10.30
N ASP A 176 -16.67 -6.26 -10.95
CA ASP A 176 -15.80 -5.22 -10.39
C ASP A 176 -16.56 -3.90 -10.16
N SER A 177 -17.88 -3.86 -10.41
CA SER A 177 -18.73 -2.67 -10.29
C SER A 177 -18.69 -2.00 -8.91
N TRP A 178 -18.41 -2.78 -7.87
CA TRP A 178 -18.22 -2.28 -6.51
C TRP A 178 -17.07 -1.28 -6.37
N LYS A 179 -16.07 -1.30 -7.29
CA LYS A 179 -14.92 -0.38 -7.28
C LYS A 179 -15.26 1.03 -7.76
N THR A 180 -16.33 1.20 -8.54
CA THR A 180 -16.67 2.46 -9.21
C THR A 180 -16.77 3.62 -8.23
N LYS A 181 -17.45 3.44 -7.10
CA LYS A 181 -17.59 4.48 -6.08
C LYS A 181 -16.24 4.87 -5.44
N TYR A 182 -15.36 3.91 -5.23
CA TYR A 182 -14.04 4.14 -4.64
C TYR A 182 -13.09 4.85 -5.60
N TYR A 183 -13.22 4.63 -6.93
CA TYR A 183 -12.51 5.47 -7.90
C TYR A 183 -12.98 6.92 -7.86
N ARG A 184 -14.29 7.16 -7.78
CA ARG A 184 -14.84 8.53 -7.67
C ARG A 184 -14.41 9.23 -6.39
N GLU A 185 -14.49 8.53 -5.25
CA GLU A 185 -14.02 9.04 -3.96
C GLU A 185 -12.56 9.47 -4.04
N LYS A 186 -11.68 8.60 -4.59
CA LYS A 186 -10.27 8.90 -4.75
C LYS A 186 -9.97 10.14 -5.60
N ILE A 187 -10.74 10.38 -6.67
CA ILE A 187 -10.60 11.58 -7.50
C ILE A 187 -10.89 12.83 -6.66
N VAL A 188 -12.02 12.84 -5.93
CA VAL A 188 -12.40 13.97 -5.07
C VAL A 188 -11.36 14.20 -3.97
N MET A 189 -10.89 13.13 -3.32
CA MET A 189 -9.97 13.26 -2.20
C MET A 189 -8.58 13.76 -2.62
N ILE A 190 -8.14 13.47 -3.85
CA ILE A 190 -6.88 14.01 -4.39
C ILE A 190 -6.96 15.53 -4.58
N GLU A 191 -8.09 16.04 -5.06
CA GLU A 191 -8.32 17.48 -5.17
C GLU A 191 -8.35 18.13 -3.78
N GLN A 192 -9.01 17.49 -2.82
CA GLN A 192 -9.04 17.96 -1.43
C GLN A 192 -7.64 17.99 -0.79
N PHE A 193 -6.82 16.95 -1.02
CA PHE A 193 -5.46 16.92 -0.49
C PHE A 193 -4.58 18.00 -1.15
N TYR A 194 -4.74 18.24 -2.46
CA TYR A 194 -4.04 19.33 -3.12
C TYR A 194 -4.41 20.69 -2.50
N ASN A 195 -5.69 20.96 -2.29
CA ASN A 195 -6.15 22.20 -1.65
C ASN A 195 -5.60 22.34 -0.22
N TYR A 196 -5.61 21.25 0.56
CA TYR A 196 -4.99 21.23 1.89
C TYR A 196 -3.53 21.69 1.87
N VAL A 197 -2.73 21.24 0.89
CA VAL A 197 -1.32 21.65 0.72
C VAL A 197 -1.18 23.10 0.26
N GLN A 198 -2.13 23.65 -0.50
CA GLN A 198 -2.08 25.07 -0.90
C GLN A 198 -2.46 26.01 0.25
N GLU A 199 -3.28 25.54 1.18
CA GLU A 199 -3.83 26.33 2.29
C GLU A 199 -3.00 26.27 3.58
N ASN A 200 -1.99 25.39 3.67
CA ASN A 200 -1.18 25.14 4.89
C ASN A 200 0.32 24.99 4.58
#